data_AF-A0A934FJA3-F1
#
_entry.id   AF-A0A934FJA3-F1
#
_cell.length_a   1.000
_cell.length_b   1.000
_cell.length_c   1.000
_cell.angle_alpha   90.00
_cell.angle_beta   90.00
_cell.angle_gamma   90.00
#
_symmetry.space_group_name_H-M   'P 1'
#
loop_
_entity.id
_entity.type
_entity.pdbx_description
1 polymer ?
#
loop_
_entity_poly.entity_id
_entity_poly.type
_entity_poly.pdbx_seq_one_letter_code
_entity_poly.pdbx_strand_id
1 'polypeptide(L)' 'MKTSLKDWPKLLPKLKGMRGLSLEEKVLLAQGLAATPEERWLMHERFLRSLGLYSHWERKKLGFKL' A
#
# COMPACT_ATOMS: atom_id res chain seq x y z
N MET A 1 5.70 -5.29 -16.69
CA MET A 1 6.31 -6.33 -15.83
C MET A 1 5.18 -6.96 -15.01
N LYS A 2 4.98 -8.28 -15.12
CA LYS A 2 4.07 -9.04 -14.24
C LYS A 2 4.84 -9.40 -12.96
N THR A 3 5.10 -8.41 -12.11
CA THR A 3 5.72 -8.68 -10.81
C THR A 3 4.63 -9.07 -9.82
N SER A 4 4.92 -10.06 -8.97
CA SER A 4 4.07 -10.42 -7.85
C SER A 4 4.58 -9.74 -6.60
N LEU A 5 3.69 -9.49 -5.64
CA LEU A 5 4.01 -8.97 -4.30
C LEU A 5 5.25 -9.67 -3.71
N LYS A 6 5.42 -10.96 -3.94
CA LYS A 6 6.56 -11.78 -3.46
C LYS A 6 7.94 -11.26 -3.88
N ASP A 7 8.03 -10.47 -4.96
CA ASP A 7 9.29 -9.93 -5.48
C ASP A 7 9.74 -8.63 -4.78
N TRP A 8 8.95 -8.07 -3.85
CA TRP A 8 9.28 -6.82 -3.14
C TRP A 8 10.68 -6.80 -2.49
N PRO A 9 11.24 -7.91 -1.94
CA PRO A 9 12.57 -7.88 -1.34
C PRO A 9 13.68 -7.58 -2.35
N LYS A 10 13.46 -7.87 -3.65
CA LYS A 10 14.42 -7.55 -4.73
C LYS A 10 14.43 -6.05 -5.05
N LEU A 11 13.37 -5.34 -4.70
CA LEU A 11 13.24 -3.89 -4.94
C LEU A 11 13.75 -3.07 -3.75
N LEU A 12 13.66 -3.60 -2.52
CA LEU A 12 14.08 -2.87 -1.31
C LEU A 12 15.54 -2.34 -1.38
N PRO A 13 16.56 -3.09 -1.86
CA PRO A 13 17.92 -2.58 -2.01
C PRO A 13 18.01 -1.34 -2.90
N LYS A 14 17.14 -1.23 -3.92
CA LYS A 14 17.10 -0.07 -4.83
C LYS A 14 16.54 1.18 -4.15
N LEU A 15 15.76 1.02 -3.08
CA LEU A 15 15.15 2.11 -2.32
C LEU A 15 15.98 2.54 -1.11
N LYS A 16 17.05 1.81 -0.75
CA LYS A 16 17.90 2.12 0.41
C LYS A 16 18.46 3.54 0.35
N GLY A 17 18.85 4.01 -0.83
CA GLY A 17 19.42 5.34 -1.06
C GLY A 17 18.42 6.50 -1.05
N MET A 18 17.10 6.23 -1.02
CA MET A 18 16.09 7.29 -0.93
C MET A 18 16.17 7.95 0.44
N ARG A 19 16.47 9.25 0.46
CA ARG A 19 16.43 10.08 1.67
C ARG A 19 14.99 10.51 1.95
N GLY A 20 14.67 10.72 3.23
CA GLY A 20 13.35 11.20 3.65
C GLY A 20 12.26 10.13 3.77
N LEU A 21 12.61 8.84 3.61
CA LEU A 21 11.70 7.72 3.89
C LEU A 21 12.27 6.85 5.02
N SER A 22 11.41 6.47 5.96
CA SER A 22 11.69 5.45 6.97
C SER A 22 11.88 4.07 6.34
N LEU A 23 12.35 3.09 7.12
CA LEU A 23 12.49 1.72 6.62
C LEU A 23 11.11 1.14 6.27
N GLU A 24 10.11 1.37 7.10
CA GLU A 24 8.74 0.91 6.92
C GLU A 24 8.14 1.50 5.64
N GLU A 25 8.34 2.81 5.39
CA GLU A 25 7.88 3.47 4.17
C GLU A 25 8.57 2.92 2.93
N LYS A 26 9.87 2.62 3.02
CA LYS A 26 10.62 1.96 1.92
C LYS A 26 10.10 0.55 1.66
N VAL A 27 9.72 -0.20 2.69
CA VAL A 27 9.11 -1.54 2.54
C VAL A 27 7.75 -1.43 1.87
N LEU A 28 6.91 -0.50 2.32
CA LEU A 28 5.58 -0.27 1.73
C LEU A 28 5.69 0.12 0.25
N LEU A 29 6.64 1.00 -0.08
CA LEU A 29 6.93 1.41 -1.45
C LEU A 29 7.45 0.22 -2.29
N ALA A 30 8.35 -0.61 -1.75
CA ALA A 30 8.83 -1.81 -2.43
C ALA A 30 7.69 -2.79 -2.75
N GLN A 31 6.76 -2.98 -1.81
CA GLN A 31 5.60 -3.84 -2.00
C GLN A 31 4.66 -3.30 -3.08
N GLY A 32 4.35 -2.00 -3.06
CA GLY A 32 3.52 -1.36 -4.08
C GLY A 32 4.12 -1.41 -5.49
N LEU A 33 5.45 -1.27 -5.60
CA LEU A 33 6.18 -1.40 -6.87
C LEU A 33 6.23 -2.84 -7.38
N ALA A 34 6.30 -3.83 -6.49
CA ALA A 34 6.30 -5.24 -6.86
C ALA A 34 4.89 -5.78 -7.19
N ALA A 35 3.83 -5.21 -6.62
CA ALA A 35 2.47 -5.71 -6.78
C ALA A 35 1.94 -5.61 -8.22
N THR A 36 1.19 -6.63 -8.66
CA THR A 36 0.32 -6.53 -9.84
C THR A 36 -0.78 -5.48 -9.62
N PRO A 37 -1.49 -5.00 -10.66
CA PRO A 37 -2.64 -4.13 -10.49
C PRO A 37 -3.69 -4.69 -9.51
N GLU A 38 -3.99 -5.98 -9.60
CA GLU A 38 -4.96 -6.67 -8.74
C GLU A 38 -4.45 -6.77 -7.30
N GLU A 39 -3.19 -7.18 -7.10
CA GLU A 39 -2.57 -7.23 -5.77
C GLU A 39 -2.54 -5.85 -5.12
N ARG A 40 -2.22 -4.81 -5.90
CA ARG A 40 -2.21 -3.42 -5.43
C ARG A 40 -3.61 -2.95 -5.05
N TRP A 41 -4.63 -3.31 -5.82
CA TRP A 41 -6.02 -3.03 -5.47
C TRP A 41 -6.40 -3.69 -4.14
N LEU A 42 -6.07 -4.97 -3.95
CA LEU A 42 -6.32 -5.68 -2.70
C LEU A 42 -5.59 -5.07 -1.50
N MET A 43 -4.34 -4.61 -1.68
CA MET A 43 -3.62 -3.87 -0.65
C MET A 43 -4.34 -2.57 -0.28
N HIS A 44 -4.81 -1.82 -1.27
CA HIS A 44 -5.54 -0.59 -1.05
C HIS A 44 -6.86 -0.83 -0.31
N GLU A 45 -7.63 -1.85 -0.71
CA GLU A 45 -8.86 -2.22 0.00
C GLU A 45 -8.59 -2.59 1.45
N ARG A 46 -7.55 -3.39 1.73
CA ARG A 46 -7.16 -3.75 3.10
C ARG A 46 -6.79 -2.52 3.92
N PHE A 47 -6.05 -1.58 3.33
CA PHE A 47 -5.69 -0.33 3.99
C PHE A 47 -6.93 0.53 4.30
N LEU A 48 -7.87 0.64 3.36
CA LEU A 48 -9.13 1.33 3.61
C LEU A 48 -9.94 0.65 4.73
N ARG A 49 -10.00 -0.68 4.74
CA ARG A 49 -10.67 -1.45 5.80
C ARG A 49 -10.02 -1.23 7.16
N SER A 50 -8.69 -1.23 7.24
CA SER A 50 -7.99 -1.00 8.52
C SER A 50 -8.23 0.40 9.10
N LEU A 51 -8.60 1.37 8.26
CA LEU A 51 -8.94 2.72 8.68
C LEU A 51 -10.44 2.94 8.92
N GLY A 52 -11.29 1.92 8.71
CA GLY A 52 -12.75 2.12 8.70
C GLY A 52 -13.18 3.09 7.58
N LEU A 53 -12.48 3.07 6.45
CA LEU A 53 -12.76 3.91 5.28
C LEU A 53 -13.20 3.07 4.09
N TYR A 54 -13.54 1.80 4.28
CA TYR A 54 -13.91 0.94 3.15
C TYR A 54 -15.33 1.22 2.69
N SER A 55 -16.29 1.23 3.61
CA SER A 55 -17.70 1.44 3.30
C SER A 55 -18.16 2.88 3.53
N HIS A 56 -19.22 3.25 2.82
CA HIS A 56 -19.93 4.52 3.04
C HIS A 56 -20.33 4.71 4.51
N TRP A 57 -20.81 3.66 5.18
CA TRP A 57 -21.26 3.73 6.57
C TRP A 57 -20.14 4.03 7.55
N GLU A 58 -18.97 3.39 7.38
CA GLU A 58 -17.83 3.65 8.26
C GLU A 58 -17.30 5.08 8.04
N ARG A 59 -17.22 5.53 6.78
CA ARG A 59 -16.85 6.92 6.45
C ARG A 59 -17.83 7.93 7.06
N LYS A 60 -19.14 7.65 7.00
CA LYS A 60 -20.17 8.50 7.63
C LYS A 60 -19.99 8.56 9.15
N LYS A 61 -19.68 7.43 9.81
CA LYS A 61 -19.38 7.38 11.26
C LYS A 61 -18.18 8.25 11.63
N LEU A 62 -17.20 8.35 10.74
CA LEU A 62 -16.01 9.21 10.90
C LEU A 62 -16.26 10.68 10.51
N GLY A 63 -17.49 11.04 10.12
CA GLY A 63 -17.85 12.42 9.80
C GLY A 63 -17.53 12.87 8.37
N PHE A 64 -17.14 11.97 7.47
CA PHE A 64 -16.98 12.30 6.05
C PHE A 64 -18.34 12.64 5.43
N LYS A 65 -18.42 13.77 4.74
CA LYS A 65 -19.54 14.11 3.85
C LYS A 65 -19.19 13.57 2.47
N LEU A 66 -19.82 12.46 2.08
CA LEU A 66 -19.69 11.87 0.75
C LEU A 66 -20.79 12.41 -0.17
#